data_AF-A0A1C6U938-F1
#
_entry.id   AF-A0A1C6U938-F1
#
_cell.length_a   1.000
_cell.length_b   1.000
_cell.length_c   1.000
_cell.angle_alpha   90.00
_cell.angle_beta   90.00
_cell.angle_gamma   90.00
#
_symmetry.space_group_name_H-M   'P 1'
#
loop_
_entity.id
_entity.type
_entity.pdbx_description
1 polymer ?
#
loop_
_entity_poly.entity_id
_entity_poly.type
_entity_poly.pdbx_seq_one_letter_code
_entity_poly.pdbx_strand_id
1 'polypeptide(L)'
;MTSATPEERADGLMTLFLDDRLKDANEPPGLREAIVERLVGQVDDIGKRFGEQIDHLRSSWAKRMPDAYLADEEVVENELQAIAAGIRTARALAGVLSDPRRFEQTLAQRLAPNARWALRGEASRVPRPPTRASVLNWSLTPIPWVEDNAEWPPAGAIALAGIRQLAGADGEPIRVSEEPYKGWVQLALFERQATLATRSPDIAARQILIATGIEACGGRPPVDSMPLSRATPYRWAVGYKHLAPNLDAERARIALSSTRGPLAALIDYEGQPGAPAHDRGVGLQRFTLVPRIEVIALLGLRPETPALRHVLVDDNGTAIVGRQWRGFLIHDGSYSPLEPAIHGADLILRPDLYETLVDTVGKDRHSLGVSVSHSENAPSPGPPKGSD
;
A
#
# COMPACT_ATOMS: atom_id res chain seq x y z
N MET A 1 -1.73 -41.40 -1.88
CA MET A 1 -1.76 -40.24 -0.96
C MET A 1 -3.18 -40.14 -0.43
N THR A 2 -3.37 -40.31 0.88
CA THR A 2 -4.68 -40.14 1.53
C THR A 2 -5.09 -38.66 1.44
N SER A 3 -6.31 -38.39 1.01
CA SER A 3 -6.86 -37.02 1.01
C SER A 3 -6.96 -36.52 2.44
N ALA A 4 -6.54 -35.28 2.68
CA ALA A 4 -6.65 -34.63 3.99
C ALA A 4 -8.11 -34.65 4.49
N THR A 5 -8.30 -34.88 5.78
CA THR A 5 -9.60 -34.84 6.46
C THR A 5 -10.20 -33.42 6.43
N PRO A 6 -11.54 -33.26 6.55
CA PRO A 6 -12.17 -31.94 6.66
C PRO A 6 -11.57 -31.09 7.80
N GLU A 7 -11.23 -31.71 8.91
CA GLU A 7 -10.58 -31.08 10.07
C GLU A 7 -9.19 -30.57 9.72
N GLU A 8 -8.34 -31.39 9.08
CA GLU A 8 -7.00 -30.97 8.63
C GLU A 8 -7.08 -29.85 7.57
N ARG A 9 -8.11 -29.87 6.71
CA ARG A 9 -8.34 -28.82 5.72
C ARG A 9 -8.80 -27.52 6.37
N ALA A 10 -9.73 -27.58 7.34
CA ALA A 10 -10.22 -26.42 8.09
C ALA A 10 -9.10 -25.77 8.93
N ASP A 11 -8.29 -26.57 9.62
CA ASP A 11 -7.13 -26.10 10.38
C ASP A 11 -6.05 -25.51 9.46
N GLY A 12 -5.85 -26.12 8.29
CA GLY A 12 -4.99 -25.58 7.23
C GLY A 12 -5.43 -24.19 6.78
N LEU A 13 -6.72 -23.99 6.49
CA LEU A 13 -7.28 -22.68 6.12
C LEU A 13 -7.14 -21.64 7.24
N MET A 14 -7.40 -22.04 8.49
CA MET A 14 -7.21 -21.19 9.65
C MET A 14 -5.77 -20.72 9.80
N THR A 15 -4.84 -21.65 9.68
CA THR A 15 -3.40 -21.37 9.73
C THR A 15 -2.99 -20.46 8.57
N LEU A 16 -3.59 -20.65 7.39
CA LEU A 16 -3.27 -19.87 6.20
C LEU A 16 -3.69 -18.41 6.31
N PHE A 17 -4.86 -18.12 6.89
CA PHE A 17 -5.50 -16.81 6.79
C PHE A 17 -5.55 -16.01 8.11
N LEU A 18 -5.59 -16.69 9.26
CA LEU A 18 -5.87 -16.02 10.55
C LEU A 18 -4.79 -16.21 11.62
N ASP A 19 -3.78 -17.04 11.38
CA ASP A 19 -2.79 -17.40 12.40
C ASP A 19 -2.07 -16.20 13.02
N ASP A 20 -1.55 -15.30 12.18
CA ASP A 20 -0.85 -14.09 12.64
C ASP A 20 -1.78 -13.17 13.43
N ARG A 21 -3.03 -12.99 12.98
CA ARG A 21 -4.03 -12.16 13.66
C ARG A 21 -4.45 -12.75 15.01
N LEU A 22 -4.57 -14.07 15.10
CA LEU A 22 -4.86 -14.76 16.35
C LEU A 22 -3.69 -14.65 17.34
N LYS A 23 -2.45 -14.81 16.87
CA LYS A 23 -1.24 -14.59 17.67
C LYS A 23 -1.15 -13.14 18.18
N ASP A 24 -1.41 -12.16 17.33
CA ASP A 24 -1.46 -10.74 17.72
C ASP A 24 -2.58 -10.45 18.74
N ALA A 25 -3.72 -11.13 18.59
CA ALA A 25 -4.82 -11.13 19.56
C ALA A 25 -4.51 -11.88 20.88
N ASN A 26 -3.30 -12.43 21.02
CA ASN A 26 -2.88 -13.26 22.14
C ASN A 26 -3.77 -14.50 22.32
N GLU A 27 -4.12 -15.12 21.19
CA GLU A 27 -4.88 -16.37 21.05
C GLU A 27 -6.03 -16.47 22.06
N PRO A 28 -7.12 -15.70 21.87
CA PRO A 28 -8.25 -15.73 22.77
C PRO A 28 -8.72 -17.18 22.99
N PRO A 29 -8.88 -17.64 24.26
CA PRO A 29 -9.16 -19.03 24.55
C PRO A 29 -10.41 -19.55 23.82
N GLY A 30 -10.29 -20.69 23.13
CA GLY A 30 -11.40 -21.35 22.44
C GLY A 30 -11.79 -20.74 21.10
N LEU A 31 -11.17 -19.62 20.68
CA LEU A 31 -11.52 -18.94 19.44
C LEU A 31 -11.11 -19.75 18.21
N ARG A 32 -9.89 -20.30 18.21
CA ARG A 32 -9.37 -21.10 17.09
C ARG A 32 -10.21 -22.36 16.90
N GLU A 33 -10.45 -23.08 17.99
CA GLU A 33 -11.19 -24.34 18.01
C GLU A 33 -12.63 -24.14 17.51
N ALA A 34 -13.29 -23.07 17.98
CA ALA A 34 -14.64 -22.74 17.54
C ALA A 34 -14.72 -22.40 16.04
N ILE A 35 -13.70 -21.72 15.49
CA ILE A 35 -13.68 -21.40 14.06
C ILE A 35 -13.44 -22.66 13.23
N VAL A 36 -12.47 -23.51 13.64
CA VAL A 36 -12.20 -24.79 12.97
C VAL A 36 -13.46 -25.67 12.96
N GLU A 37 -14.14 -25.81 14.11
CA GLU A 37 -15.36 -26.62 14.22
C GLU A 37 -16.46 -26.17 13.23
N ARG A 38 -16.63 -24.85 13.05
CA ARG A 38 -17.61 -24.32 12.09
C ARG A 38 -17.17 -24.49 10.64
N LEU A 39 -15.88 -24.34 10.35
CA LEU A 39 -15.33 -24.49 9.02
C LEU A 39 -15.41 -25.94 8.51
N VAL A 40 -15.27 -26.94 9.39
CA VAL A 40 -15.37 -28.38 9.04
C VAL A 40 -16.63 -28.68 8.23
N GLY A 41 -17.77 -28.08 8.60
CA GLY A 41 -19.04 -28.27 7.87
C GLY A 41 -19.15 -27.52 6.53
N GLN A 42 -18.18 -26.66 6.19
CA GLN A 42 -18.21 -25.76 5.03
C GLN A 42 -17.07 -26.04 4.03
N VAL A 43 -16.06 -26.83 4.40
CA VAL A 43 -14.83 -27.05 3.59
C VAL A 43 -15.12 -27.52 2.16
N ASP A 44 -16.13 -28.37 1.97
CA ASP A 44 -16.47 -28.89 0.64
C ASP A 44 -17.18 -27.84 -0.22
N ASP A 45 -18.01 -26.98 0.38
CA ASP A 45 -18.64 -25.85 -0.32
C ASP A 45 -17.59 -24.78 -0.70
N ILE A 46 -16.65 -24.50 0.20
CA ILE A 46 -15.49 -23.64 -0.08
C ILE A 46 -14.72 -24.18 -1.29
N GLY A 47 -14.39 -25.48 -1.28
CA GLY A 47 -13.66 -26.13 -2.38
C GLY A 47 -14.41 -26.04 -3.71
N LYS A 48 -15.74 -26.21 -3.70
CA LYS A 48 -16.58 -26.07 -4.88
C LYS A 48 -16.59 -24.64 -5.40
N ARG A 49 -16.82 -23.64 -4.54
CA ARG A 49 -16.81 -22.21 -4.90
C ARG A 49 -15.47 -21.77 -5.46
N PHE A 50 -14.37 -22.25 -4.88
CA PHE A 50 -13.03 -22.01 -5.38
C PHE A 50 -12.80 -22.64 -6.76
N GLY A 51 -13.27 -23.88 -6.97
CA GLY A 51 -13.25 -24.55 -8.28
C GLY A 51 -14.01 -23.76 -9.34
N GLU A 52 -15.21 -23.27 -9.02
CA GLU A 52 -16.01 -22.41 -9.91
C GLU A 52 -15.29 -21.10 -10.27
N GLN A 53 -14.58 -20.47 -9.32
CA GLN A 53 -13.77 -19.28 -9.58
C GLN A 53 -12.60 -19.56 -10.53
N ILE A 54 -11.93 -20.71 -10.37
CA ILE A 54 -10.86 -21.15 -11.27
C ILE A 54 -11.39 -21.44 -12.68
N ASP A 55 -12.51 -22.15 -12.78
CA ASP A 55 -13.10 -22.53 -14.08
C ASP A 55 -13.58 -21.30 -14.86
N HIS A 56 -14.09 -20.29 -14.16
CA HIS A 56 -14.45 -19.00 -14.77
C HIS A 56 -13.25 -18.34 -15.45
N LEU A 57 -12.10 -18.33 -14.77
CA LEU A 57 -10.84 -17.76 -15.26
C LEU A 57 -10.24 -18.53 -16.44
N ARG A 58 -10.41 -19.86 -16.46
CA ARG A 58 -9.94 -20.73 -17.55
C ARG A 58 -10.80 -20.62 -18.80
N SER A 59 -12.01 -20.05 -18.70
CA SER A 59 -12.91 -19.93 -19.84
C SER A 59 -12.45 -18.82 -20.79
N SER A 60 -12.29 -19.16 -22.07
CA SER A 60 -11.92 -18.22 -23.15
C SER A 60 -13.00 -17.16 -23.44
N TRP A 61 -14.14 -17.22 -22.76
CA TRP A 61 -15.31 -16.37 -22.94
C TRP A 61 -15.56 -15.43 -21.75
N ALA A 62 -14.75 -15.53 -20.69
CA ALA A 62 -14.84 -14.63 -19.55
C ALA A 62 -14.44 -13.21 -19.97
N LYS A 63 -15.44 -12.36 -20.20
CA LYS A 63 -15.25 -10.93 -20.48
C LYS A 63 -14.76 -10.14 -19.26
N ARG A 64 -14.72 -10.76 -18.08
CA ARG A 64 -14.36 -10.15 -16.80
C ARG A 64 -13.41 -11.09 -16.08
N MET A 65 -12.16 -10.67 -15.92
CA MET A 65 -11.22 -11.34 -15.01
C MET A 65 -11.69 -11.06 -13.57
N PRO A 66 -11.91 -12.09 -12.73
CA PRO A 66 -12.00 -11.91 -11.28
C PRO A 66 -10.75 -11.19 -10.75
N ASP A 67 -10.96 -10.16 -9.93
CA ASP A 67 -9.87 -9.35 -9.37
C ASP A 67 -9.08 -10.09 -8.25
N ALA A 68 -9.62 -11.17 -7.66
CA ALA A 68 -8.92 -12.04 -6.68
C ALA A 68 -9.63 -13.40 -6.45
N TYR A 69 -8.90 -14.38 -5.90
CA TYR A 69 -9.43 -15.64 -5.35
C TYR A 69 -9.71 -15.46 -3.86
N LEU A 70 -10.97 -15.44 -3.44
CA LEU A 70 -11.32 -15.07 -2.05
C LEU A 70 -12.37 -15.98 -1.40
N ALA A 71 -12.85 -17.03 -2.06
CA ALA A 71 -13.97 -17.82 -1.50
C ALA A 71 -13.62 -18.48 -0.16
N ASP A 72 -12.38 -18.94 -0.02
CA ASP A 72 -11.81 -19.49 1.20
C ASP A 72 -11.52 -18.41 2.26
N GLU A 73 -10.86 -17.31 1.88
CA GLU A 73 -10.59 -16.19 2.78
C GLU A 73 -11.89 -15.54 3.32
N GLU A 74 -12.90 -15.35 2.47
CA GLU A 74 -14.20 -14.77 2.84
C GLU A 74 -14.92 -15.61 3.89
N VAL A 75 -14.99 -16.92 3.70
CA VAL A 75 -15.69 -17.83 4.61
C VAL A 75 -14.98 -17.89 5.97
N VAL A 76 -13.64 -17.99 5.95
CA VAL A 76 -12.82 -17.97 7.16
C VAL A 76 -12.99 -16.65 7.92
N GLU A 77 -13.01 -15.51 7.23
CA GLU A 77 -13.22 -14.20 7.85
C GLU A 77 -14.63 -14.08 8.44
N ASN A 78 -15.66 -14.56 7.74
CA ASN A 78 -17.04 -14.52 8.22
C ASN A 78 -17.20 -15.31 9.53
N GLU A 79 -16.59 -16.49 9.63
CA GLU A 79 -16.63 -17.27 10.88
C GLU A 79 -15.86 -16.61 12.01
N LEU A 80 -14.69 -16.01 11.73
CA LEU A 80 -13.98 -15.20 12.72
C LEU A 80 -14.87 -14.07 13.25
N GLN A 81 -15.52 -13.29 12.37
CA GLN A 81 -16.38 -12.18 12.80
C GLN A 81 -17.59 -12.67 13.61
N ALA A 82 -18.19 -13.80 13.21
CA ALA A 82 -19.33 -14.39 13.91
C ALA A 82 -18.95 -14.87 15.32
N ILE A 83 -17.80 -15.52 15.47
CA ILE A 83 -17.35 -16.08 16.76
C ILE A 83 -16.72 -14.99 17.63
N ALA A 84 -16.04 -14.01 17.04
CA ALA A 84 -15.39 -12.93 17.79
C ALA A 84 -16.38 -12.12 18.65
N ALA A 85 -17.64 -12.04 18.22
CA ALA A 85 -18.73 -11.44 19.00
C ALA A 85 -18.96 -12.12 20.38
N GLY A 86 -18.58 -13.39 20.53
CA GLY A 86 -18.75 -14.20 21.75
C GLY A 86 -17.56 -14.22 22.71
N ILE A 87 -16.41 -13.64 22.34
CA ILE A 87 -15.13 -13.80 23.09
C ILE A 87 -15.24 -13.26 24.52
N ARG A 88 -15.96 -12.16 24.73
CA ARG A 88 -16.15 -11.60 26.07
C ARG A 88 -16.85 -12.58 27.01
N THR A 89 -17.86 -13.29 26.51
CA THR A 89 -18.58 -14.32 27.27
C THR A 89 -17.66 -15.50 27.59
N ALA A 90 -16.87 -15.96 26.62
CA ALA A 90 -15.90 -17.03 26.84
C ALA A 90 -14.85 -16.67 27.90
N ARG A 91 -14.31 -15.45 27.88
CA ARG A 91 -13.35 -14.97 28.90
C ARG A 91 -13.97 -14.85 30.29
N ALA A 92 -15.22 -14.37 30.37
CA ALA A 92 -15.95 -14.31 31.62
C ALA A 92 -16.18 -15.70 32.22
N LEU A 93 -16.52 -16.69 31.39
CA LEU A 93 -16.64 -18.10 31.81
C LEU A 93 -15.29 -18.69 32.25
N ALA A 94 -14.18 -18.24 31.67
CA ALA A 94 -12.82 -18.59 32.10
C ALA A 94 -12.32 -17.79 33.32
N GLY A 95 -13.17 -16.98 33.95
CA GLY A 95 -12.82 -16.21 35.16
C GLY A 95 -11.97 -14.96 34.91
N VAL A 96 -11.84 -14.52 33.65
CA VAL A 96 -11.05 -13.33 33.29
C VAL A 96 -11.98 -12.15 33.07
N LEU A 97 -12.00 -11.22 34.03
CA LEU A 97 -12.75 -9.97 33.95
C LEU A 97 -11.80 -8.81 33.63
N SER A 98 -12.16 -8.00 32.64
CA SER A 98 -11.42 -6.79 32.23
C SER A 98 -12.40 -5.67 31.88
N ASP A 99 -11.93 -4.43 31.75
CA ASP A 99 -12.74 -3.33 31.20
C ASP A 99 -13.31 -3.74 29.83
N PRO A 100 -14.64 -3.91 29.70
CA PRO A 100 -15.25 -4.43 28.48
C PRO A 100 -14.96 -3.56 27.26
N ARG A 101 -15.01 -2.23 27.42
CA ARG A 101 -14.88 -1.30 26.28
C ARG A 101 -13.46 -1.29 25.77
N ARG A 102 -12.49 -1.16 26.68
CA ARG A 102 -11.06 -1.15 26.32
C ARG A 102 -10.64 -2.50 25.74
N PHE A 103 -11.14 -3.60 26.30
CA PHE A 103 -10.90 -4.93 25.78
C PHE A 103 -11.46 -5.11 24.36
N GLU A 104 -12.75 -4.84 24.15
CA GLU A 104 -13.40 -5.01 22.85
C GLU A 104 -12.76 -4.12 21.78
N GLN A 105 -12.38 -2.88 22.11
CA GLN A 105 -11.65 -2.01 21.19
C GLN A 105 -10.28 -2.58 20.81
N THR A 106 -9.52 -3.07 21.79
CA THR A 106 -8.18 -3.64 21.54
C THR A 106 -8.27 -4.93 20.72
N LEU A 107 -9.24 -5.78 21.06
CA LEU A 107 -9.46 -7.05 20.37
C LEU A 107 -9.96 -6.82 18.94
N ALA A 108 -10.93 -5.93 18.74
CA ALA A 108 -11.45 -5.59 17.41
C ALA A 108 -10.38 -4.95 16.52
N GLN A 109 -9.42 -4.21 17.08
CA GLN A 109 -8.27 -3.70 16.31
C GLN A 109 -7.34 -4.82 15.85
N ARG A 110 -7.05 -5.80 16.71
CA ARG A 110 -6.17 -6.94 16.40
C ARG A 110 -6.83 -7.95 15.46
N LEU A 111 -8.14 -8.14 15.63
CA LEU A 111 -8.97 -8.97 14.76
C LEU A 111 -9.61 -8.17 13.61
N ALA A 112 -9.18 -6.93 13.33
CA ALA A 112 -9.73 -6.18 12.21
C ALA A 112 -9.34 -6.85 10.88
N PRO A 113 -10.24 -6.90 9.88
CA PRO A 113 -9.94 -7.49 8.59
C PRO A 113 -8.80 -6.75 7.87
N ASN A 114 -7.83 -7.55 7.43
CA ASN A 114 -6.74 -7.23 6.51
C ASN A 114 -7.22 -6.63 5.17
N ALA A 115 -8.41 -7.00 4.72
CA ALA A 115 -8.99 -6.57 3.45
C ALA A 115 -9.24 -5.06 3.37
N ARG A 116 -9.44 -4.34 4.49
CA ARG A 116 -9.77 -2.89 4.44
C ARG A 116 -8.67 -2.04 3.82
N TRP A 117 -7.40 -2.42 3.97
CA TRP A 117 -6.30 -1.69 3.34
C TRP A 117 -6.24 -1.96 1.83
N ALA A 118 -6.43 -3.21 1.41
CA ALA A 118 -6.49 -3.58 0.01
C ALA A 118 -7.70 -2.93 -0.69
N LEU A 119 -8.90 -3.02 -0.10
CA LEU A 119 -10.11 -2.37 -0.60
C LEU A 119 -9.94 -0.85 -0.70
N ARG A 120 -9.27 -0.22 0.27
CA ARG A 120 -8.97 1.21 0.21
C ARG A 120 -8.00 1.54 -0.92
N GLY A 121 -6.98 0.71 -1.12
CA GLY A 121 -6.06 0.83 -2.22
C GLY A 121 -6.78 0.76 -3.57
N GLU A 122 -7.63 -0.25 -3.75
CA GLU A 122 -8.43 -0.39 -4.96
C GLU A 122 -9.40 0.76 -5.18
N ALA A 123 -10.08 1.22 -4.14
CA ALA A 123 -11.00 2.37 -4.23
C ALA A 123 -10.27 3.68 -4.56
N SER A 124 -8.95 3.73 -4.36
CA SER A 124 -8.07 4.87 -4.66
C SER A 124 -7.29 4.68 -5.96
N ARG A 125 -7.55 3.59 -6.69
CA ARG A 125 -6.86 3.27 -7.93
C ARG A 125 -7.30 4.20 -9.05
N VAL A 126 -6.32 4.73 -9.76
CA VAL A 126 -6.49 5.59 -10.93
C VAL A 126 -5.64 5.05 -12.09
N PRO A 127 -5.96 5.43 -13.34
CA PRO A 127 -5.00 5.29 -14.43
C PRO A 127 -3.70 6.02 -14.09
N ARG A 128 -2.55 5.47 -14.53
CA ARG A 128 -1.23 6.05 -14.28
C ARG A 128 -1.19 7.54 -14.65
N PRO A 129 -1.03 8.45 -13.68
CA PRO A 129 -1.05 9.89 -13.96
C PRO A 129 0.16 10.35 -14.77
N PRO A 130 -0.02 11.29 -15.72
CA PRO A 130 1.10 11.93 -16.40
C PRO A 130 1.83 12.93 -15.49
N THR A 131 1.17 13.42 -14.43
CA THR A 131 1.66 14.44 -13.51
C THR A 131 2.98 14.05 -12.84
N ARG A 132 4.07 14.72 -13.23
CA ARG A 132 5.43 14.67 -12.65
C ARG A 132 6.25 15.86 -13.13
N ALA A 133 7.44 16.09 -12.55
CA ALA A 133 8.37 17.11 -13.04
C ALA A 133 8.81 16.82 -14.49
N SER A 134 9.05 17.86 -15.29
CA SER A 134 9.43 17.71 -16.71
C SER A 134 10.69 16.88 -16.91
N VAL A 135 11.69 17.03 -16.02
CA VAL A 135 12.91 16.21 -16.02
C VAL A 135 12.63 14.70 -15.87
N LEU A 136 11.43 14.30 -15.40
CA LEU A 136 11.00 12.91 -15.26
C LEU A 136 10.09 12.44 -16.40
N ASN A 137 9.84 13.24 -17.44
CA ASN A 137 8.96 12.84 -18.55
C ASN A 137 9.44 11.58 -19.28
N TRP A 138 10.75 11.33 -19.32
CA TRP A 138 11.33 10.09 -19.86
C TRP A 138 10.78 8.83 -19.17
N SER A 139 10.39 8.93 -17.90
CA SER A 139 9.84 7.81 -17.15
C SER A 139 8.41 7.45 -17.57
N LEU A 140 7.69 8.34 -18.27
CA LEU A 140 6.33 8.06 -18.75
C LEU A 140 6.31 6.93 -19.77
N THR A 141 7.36 6.81 -20.58
CA THR A 141 7.62 5.59 -21.34
C THR A 141 8.13 4.55 -20.33
N PRO A 142 7.37 3.47 -20.05
CA PRO A 142 7.83 2.44 -19.14
C PRO A 142 9.17 1.84 -19.58
N ILE A 143 9.89 1.21 -18.65
CA ILE A 143 11.04 0.37 -19.01
C ILE A 143 10.64 -0.53 -20.18
N PRO A 144 11.40 -0.51 -21.28
CA PRO A 144 11.08 -1.31 -22.44
C PRO A 144 10.97 -2.78 -22.06
N TRP A 145 9.82 -3.36 -22.41
CA TRP A 145 9.59 -4.79 -22.32
C TRP A 145 10.54 -5.50 -23.31
N VAL A 146 10.72 -6.80 -23.12
CA VAL A 146 11.60 -7.78 -23.82
C VAL A 146 12.00 -7.50 -25.29
N GLU A 147 11.24 -6.69 -26.02
CA GLU A 147 11.38 -6.41 -27.45
C GLU A 147 12.19 -5.16 -27.80
N ASP A 148 12.52 -4.28 -26.84
CA ASP A 148 13.06 -2.95 -27.17
C ASP A 148 14.54 -2.80 -26.77
N ASN A 149 15.38 -2.52 -27.78
CA ASN A 149 16.84 -2.40 -27.72
C ASN A 149 17.31 -1.11 -27.00
N ALA A 150 16.46 -0.51 -26.17
CA ALA A 150 16.80 0.73 -25.50
C ALA A 150 17.98 0.55 -24.54
N GLU A 151 18.80 1.58 -24.45
CA GLU A 151 19.95 1.64 -23.55
C GLU A 151 19.48 1.57 -22.08
N TRP A 152 20.15 0.72 -21.30
CA TRP A 152 19.90 0.55 -19.86
C TRP A 152 21.15 0.90 -19.05
N PRO A 153 21.03 1.68 -17.96
CA PRO A 153 19.83 2.36 -17.48
C PRO A 153 19.43 3.54 -18.40
N PRO A 154 18.17 4.01 -18.35
CA PRO A 154 17.74 5.13 -19.18
C PRO A 154 18.59 6.38 -18.93
N ALA A 155 18.92 7.13 -19.99
CA ALA A 155 19.73 8.34 -19.89
C ALA A 155 19.21 9.36 -18.86
N GLY A 156 17.88 9.46 -18.71
CA GLY A 156 17.25 10.31 -17.70
C GLY A 156 17.50 9.85 -16.25
N ALA A 157 17.62 8.54 -16.02
CA ALA A 157 18.01 8.02 -14.71
C ALA A 157 19.48 8.32 -14.40
N ILE A 158 20.37 8.20 -15.40
CA ILE A 158 21.79 8.56 -15.29
C ILE A 158 21.94 10.05 -15.00
N ALA A 159 21.21 10.91 -15.71
CA ALA A 159 21.27 12.36 -15.53
C ALA A 159 20.83 12.83 -14.14
N LEU A 160 19.95 12.06 -13.48
CA LEU A 160 19.46 12.32 -12.12
C LEU A 160 20.29 11.61 -11.04
N ALA A 161 21.31 10.84 -11.40
CA ALA A 161 22.18 10.19 -10.44
C ALA A 161 22.90 11.22 -9.56
N GLY A 162 22.76 11.09 -8.24
CA GLY A 162 23.33 12.03 -7.27
C GLY A 162 22.63 13.38 -7.17
N ILE A 163 21.59 13.65 -7.98
CA ILE A 163 20.75 14.84 -7.84
C ILE A 163 19.74 14.59 -6.73
N ARG A 164 19.75 15.43 -5.69
CA ARG A 164 18.78 15.37 -4.59
C ARG A 164 17.71 16.44 -4.61
N GLN A 165 17.96 17.57 -5.25
CA GLN A 165 17.02 18.69 -5.28
C GLN A 165 16.92 19.20 -6.71
N LEU A 166 15.69 19.34 -7.19
CA LEU A 166 15.42 19.98 -8.47
C LEU A 166 15.48 21.51 -8.31
N ALA A 167 15.91 22.20 -9.36
CA ALA A 167 16.12 23.65 -9.36
C ALA A 167 15.57 24.29 -10.64
N GLY A 168 15.41 25.61 -10.62
CA GLY A 168 14.79 26.34 -11.74
C GLY A 168 13.35 25.89 -11.97
N ALA A 169 12.93 25.82 -13.23
CA ALA A 169 11.57 25.41 -13.59
C ALA A 169 11.22 23.97 -13.14
N ASP A 170 12.19 23.06 -13.10
CA ASP A 170 11.98 21.69 -12.60
C ASP A 170 11.86 21.61 -11.07
N GLY A 171 12.26 22.67 -10.35
CA GLY A 171 12.14 22.76 -8.89
C GLY A 171 10.80 23.32 -8.40
N GLU A 172 9.96 23.80 -9.32
CA GLU A 172 8.64 24.36 -8.98
C GLU A 172 7.63 23.26 -8.56
N PRO A 173 6.64 23.60 -7.73
CA PRO A 173 5.60 22.66 -7.31
C PRO A 173 4.83 22.11 -8.51
N ILE A 174 4.81 20.78 -8.63
CA ILE A 174 4.15 20.09 -9.73
C ILE A 174 2.63 20.20 -9.55
N ARG A 175 1.93 20.60 -10.61
CA ARG A 175 0.47 20.71 -10.62
C ARG A 175 -0.17 19.62 -11.47
N VAL A 176 -1.26 19.08 -10.96
CA VAL A 176 -2.06 18.05 -11.61
C VAL A 176 -2.71 18.61 -12.88
N SER A 177 -2.55 17.89 -14.00
CA SER A 177 -3.08 18.30 -15.30
C SER A 177 -4.48 17.78 -15.59
N GLU A 178 -4.85 16.69 -14.93
CA GLU A 178 -6.03 15.87 -15.18
C GLU A 178 -7.20 16.15 -14.21
N GLU A 179 -8.42 15.99 -14.72
CA GLU A 179 -9.64 16.01 -13.90
C GLU A 179 -9.74 14.77 -12.98
N PRO A 180 -10.44 14.85 -11.84
CA PRO A 180 -11.15 16.01 -11.29
C PRO A 180 -10.27 16.95 -10.45
N TYR A 181 -8.95 16.72 -10.42
CA TYR A 181 -8.03 17.41 -9.52
C TYR A 181 -7.14 18.41 -10.23
N LYS A 182 -7.57 18.93 -11.37
CA LYS A 182 -6.79 19.85 -12.18
C LYS A 182 -6.35 21.06 -11.35
N GLY A 183 -5.05 21.37 -11.40
CA GLY A 183 -4.43 22.47 -10.66
C GLY A 183 -4.01 22.16 -9.22
N TRP A 184 -4.38 20.99 -8.67
CA TRP A 184 -3.93 20.52 -7.35
C TRP A 184 -2.42 20.29 -7.34
N VAL A 185 -1.79 20.42 -6.18
CA VAL A 185 -0.33 20.32 -6.05
C VAL A 185 0.07 18.91 -5.65
N GLN A 186 1.00 18.30 -6.39
CA GLN A 186 1.59 17.01 -6.03
C GLN A 186 2.63 17.22 -4.93
N LEU A 187 2.29 16.80 -3.71
CA LEU A 187 3.17 16.84 -2.56
C LEU A 187 4.31 15.81 -2.66
N ALA A 188 4.01 14.66 -3.26
CA ALA A 188 4.96 13.58 -3.42
C ALA A 188 4.50 12.58 -4.48
N LEU A 189 5.44 11.89 -5.09
CA LEU A 189 5.24 10.78 -5.99
C LEU A 189 6.27 9.69 -5.70
N PHE A 190 5.82 8.43 -5.72
CA PHE A 190 6.68 7.27 -5.71
C PHE A 190 6.25 6.33 -6.83
N GLU A 191 7.17 5.89 -7.67
CA GLU A 191 6.91 4.94 -8.74
C GLU A 191 8.03 3.91 -8.83
N ARG A 192 7.63 2.64 -8.86
CA ARG A 192 8.48 1.51 -9.24
C ARG A 192 8.11 1.09 -10.65
N GLN A 193 9.12 0.91 -11.48
CA GLN A 193 9.04 0.21 -12.75
C GLN A 193 9.98 -0.99 -12.71
N ALA A 194 9.53 -2.16 -13.14
CA ALA A 194 10.36 -3.35 -13.12
C ALA A 194 10.02 -4.32 -14.24
N THR A 195 11.02 -5.03 -14.76
CA THR A 195 10.86 -6.22 -15.59
C THR A 195 11.33 -7.44 -14.79
N LEU A 196 10.71 -8.60 -15.07
CA LEU A 196 11.16 -9.86 -14.50
C LEU A 196 12.30 -10.43 -15.35
N ALA A 197 13.18 -11.19 -14.71
CA ALA A 197 14.20 -11.93 -15.44
C ALA A 197 13.52 -13.05 -16.24
N THR A 198 13.90 -13.21 -17.50
CA THR A 198 13.45 -14.33 -18.33
C THR A 198 14.66 -15.19 -18.70
N ARG A 199 14.44 -16.51 -18.81
CA ARG A 199 15.50 -17.45 -19.24
C ARG A 199 15.54 -17.67 -20.75
N SER A 200 14.44 -17.39 -21.45
CA SER A 200 14.31 -17.62 -22.88
C SER A 200 13.37 -16.57 -23.49
N PRO A 201 13.90 -15.45 -24.02
CA PRO A 201 15.33 -15.08 -24.10
C PRO A 201 15.95 -14.79 -22.72
N ASP A 202 17.29 -14.89 -22.61
CA ASP A 202 18.04 -14.60 -21.39
C ASP A 202 18.10 -13.09 -21.14
N ILE A 203 17.29 -12.60 -20.21
CA ILE A 203 17.14 -11.17 -19.92
C ILE A 203 17.19 -10.98 -18.41
N ALA A 204 18.00 -10.02 -17.97
CA ALA A 204 18.13 -9.62 -16.58
C ALA A 204 16.85 -8.92 -16.07
N ALA A 205 16.52 -9.15 -14.79
CA ALA A 205 15.50 -8.35 -14.12
C ALA A 205 16.01 -6.93 -13.95
N ARG A 206 15.23 -5.95 -14.40
CA ARG A 206 15.57 -4.53 -14.30
C ARG A 206 14.57 -3.84 -13.40
N GLN A 207 15.02 -2.85 -12.64
CA GLN A 207 14.15 -2.04 -11.80
C GLN A 207 14.61 -0.58 -11.79
N ILE A 208 13.64 0.33 -11.82
CA ILE A 208 13.81 1.75 -11.51
C ILE A 208 12.85 2.11 -10.38
N LEU A 209 13.34 2.84 -9.38
CA LEU A 209 12.55 3.51 -8.36
C LEU A 209 12.71 5.02 -8.54
N ILE A 210 11.58 5.72 -8.58
CA ILE A 210 11.50 7.17 -8.71
C ILE A 210 10.73 7.68 -7.50
N ALA A 211 11.32 8.60 -6.76
CA ALA A 211 10.66 9.31 -5.67
C ALA A 211 10.84 10.81 -5.86
N THR A 212 9.75 11.56 -5.74
CA THR A 212 9.78 13.00 -5.56
C THR A 212 8.96 13.38 -4.34
N GLY A 213 9.32 14.50 -3.73
CA GLY A 213 8.62 14.96 -2.54
C GLY A 213 8.96 16.39 -2.20
N ILE A 214 7.96 17.10 -1.72
CA ILE A 214 8.15 18.41 -1.14
C ILE A 214 8.77 18.24 0.26
N GLU A 215 9.84 18.97 0.49
CA GLU A 215 10.59 18.96 1.74
C GLU A 215 10.70 20.37 2.31
N ALA A 216 10.60 20.46 3.64
CA ALA A 216 10.93 21.65 4.39
C ALA A 216 12.43 21.63 4.70
N CYS A 217 13.23 22.42 4.00
CA CYS A 217 14.68 22.42 4.09
C CYS A 217 15.21 23.86 4.29
N GLY A 218 16.05 24.09 5.31
CA GLY A 218 16.76 25.36 5.48
C GLY A 218 18.08 25.46 4.69
N GLY A 219 18.28 24.55 3.73
CA GLY A 219 19.53 24.34 2.99
C GLY A 219 19.40 23.14 2.05
N ARG A 220 20.51 22.66 1.46
CA ARG A 220 20.46 21.47 0.60
C ARG A 220 20.05 20.22 1.40
N PRO A 221 19.15 19.36 0.88
CA PRO A 221 18.85 18.08 1.51
C PRO A 221 20.11 17.21 1.67
N PRO A 222 20.17 16.32 2.67
CA PRO A 222 21.31 15.43 2.85
C PRO A 222 21.54 14.54 1.63
N VAL A 223 22.82 14.23 1.36
CA VAL A 223 23.21 13.24 0.35
C VAL A 223 22.64 11.88 0.75
N ASP A 224 22.21 11.09 -0.22
CA ASP A 224 21.61 9.74 -0.05
C ASP A 224 20.34 9.66 0.82
N SER A 225 19.68 10.79 1.09
CA SER A 225 18.38 10.78 1.78
C SER A 225 17.22 10.58 0.79
N MET A 226 16.11 9.99 1.24
CA MET A 226 14.87 9.91 0.44
C MET A 226 14.02 11.18 0.64
N PRO A 227 13.40 11.76 -0.42
CA PRO A 227 12.43 12.87 -0.29
C PRO A 227 11.09 12.44 0.33
N LEU A 228 11.06 11.29 1.01
CA LEU A 228 9.91 10.69 1.66
C LEU A 228 10.35 10.14 3.02
N SER A 229 9.57 10.41 4.05
CA SER A 229 9.75 9.80 5.37
C SER A 229 9.09 8.41 5.43
N ARG A 230 9.18 7.72 6.59
CA ARG A 230 8.42 6.48 6.85
C ARG A 230 7.25 6.77 7.78
N ALA A 231 6.13 6.06 7.61
CA ALA A 231 4.96 6.22 8.45
C ALA A 231 4.10 4.95 8.56
N THR A 232 3.21 4.96 9.54
CA THR A 232 2.18 3.93 9.73
C THR A 232 0.97 4.15 8.81
N PRO A 233 0.26 3.08 8.38
CA PRO A 233 -0.89 3.19 7.48
C PRO A 233 -2.15 3.86 8.06
N TYR A 234 -2.24 3.99 9.39
CA TYR A 234 -3.47 4.40 10.07
C TYR A 234 -3.95 5.83 9.79
N ARG A 235 -3.12 6.69 9.20
CA ARG A 235 -3.45 8.10 8.91
C ARG A 235 -4.62 8.27 7.95
N TRP A 236 -4.89 7.26 7.12
CA TRP A 236 -6.05 7.23 6.22
C TRP A 236 -7.33 6.69 6.86
N ALA A 237 -7.22 6.03 8.02
CA ALA A 237 -8.33 5.36 8.67
C ALA A 237 -8.80 6.06 9.94
N VAL A 238 -7.90 6.77 10.61
CA VAL A 238 -8.09 7.27 11.97
C VAL A 238 -7.72 8.75 12.02
N GLY A 239 -8.59 9.56 12.63
CA GLY A 239 -8.35 10.99 12.79
C GLY A 239 -7.09 11.26 13.64
N TYR A 240 -6.35 12.32 13.29
CA TYR A 240 -5.03 12.59 13.87
C TYR A 240 -5.05 12.71 15.40
N LYS A 241 -6.14 13.19 16.01
CA LYS A 241 -6.29 13.31 17.47
C LYS A 241 -6.21 11.97 18.20
N HIS A 242 -6.52 10.85 17.54
CA HIS A 242 -6.33 9.53 18.14
C HIS A 242 -4.89 9.02 17.94
N LEU A 243 -4.26 9.35 16.81
CA LEU A 243 -2.91 8.92 16.48
C LEU A 243 -1.83 9.72 17.23
N ALA A 244 -2.10 11.01 17.47
CA ALA A 244 -1.26 11.92 18.23
C ALA A 244 -2.15 12.83 19.10
N PRO A 245 -2.60 12.36 20.28
CA PRO A 245 -3.52 13.11 21.15
C PRO A 245 -2.98 14.46 21.63
N ASN A 246 -1.66 14.59 21.70
CA ASN A 246 -0.97 15.81 22.10
C ASN A 246 -0.67 16.75 20.94
N LEU A 247 -1.12 16.44 19.72
CA LEU A 247 -0.92 17.29 18.55
C LEU A 247 -2.19 18.08 18.29
N ASP A 248 -2.07 19.40 18.26
CA ASP A 248 -3.10 20.33 17.81
C ASP A 248 -2.56 21.19 16.65
N ALA A 249 -3.39 22.07 16.09
CA ALA A 249 -3.01 22.89 14.95
C ALA A 249 -1.84 23.84 15.25
N GLU A 250 -1.73 24.36 16.48
CA GLU A 250 -0.66 25.29 16.86
C GLU A 250 0.66 24.56 17.07
N ARG A 251 0.64 23.41 17.75
CA ARG A 251 1.81 22.53 17.88
C ARG A 251 2.27 22.03 16.52
N ALA A 252 1.35 21.72 15.61
CA ALA A 252 1.66 21.34 14.24
C ALA A 252 2.33 22.49 13.47
N ARG A 253 1.82 23.73 13.61
CA ARG A 253 2.42 24.94 13.04
C ARG A 253 3.86 25.13 13.51
N ILE A 254 4.10 25.06 14.83
CA ILE A 254 5.44 25.20 15.43
C ILE A 254 6.38 24.08 14.97
N ALA A 255 5.87 22.84 14.89
CA ALA A 255 6.65 21.70 14.44
C ALA A 255 7.03 21.84 12.95
N LEU A 256 6.12 22.27 12.08
CA LEU A 256 6.38 22.44 10.66
C LEU A 256 7.30 23.63 10.38
N SER A 257 7.16 24.73 11.13
CA SER A 257 8.03 25.91 10.98
C SER A 257 9.48 25.64 11.41
N SER A 258 9.74 24.60 12.21
CA SER A 258 11.10 24.20 12.63
C SER A 258 11.60 22.91 11.98
N THR A 259 10.71 22.17 11.30
CA THR A 259 11.02 20.87 10.68
C THR A 259 12.11 20.97 9.63
N ARG A 260 12.94 19.93 9.54
CA ARG A 260 13.84 19.67 8.42
C ARG A 260 13.54 18.30 7.83
N GLY A 261 12.96 18.25 6.63
CA GLY A 261 12.72 17.01 5.90
C GLY A 261 11.38 16.91 5.17
N PRO A 262 11.02 15.69 4.71
CA PRO A 262 9.84 15.45 3.88
C PRO A 262 8.49 15.79 4.52
N LEU A 263 7.58 16.31 3.70
CA LEU A 263 6.18 16.55 4.09
C LEU A 263 5.25 15.37 3.79
N ALA A 264 5.75 14.37 3.07
CA ALA A 264 5.07 13.10 2.82
C ALA A 264 5.88 11.92 3.36
N ALA A 265 5.22 10.78 3.52
CA ALA A 265 5.84 9.54 3.93
C ALA A 265 5.38 8.38 3.05
N LEU A 266 6.29 7.45 2.79
CA LEU A 266 5.98 6.15 2.25
C LEU A 266 5.54 5.23 3.39
N ILE A 267 4.39 4.58 3.19
CA ILE A 267 3.93 3.49 4.04
C ILE A 267 4.56 2.21 3.51
N ASP A 268 5.04 1.41 4.46
CA ASP A 268 5.27 0.00 4.24
C ASP A 268 4.21 -0.78 5.01
N TYR A 269 3.38 -1.53 4.27
CA TYR A 269 2.44 -2.45 4.90
C TYR A 269 3.09 -3.79 5.24
N GLU A 270 4.22 -4.12 4.62
CA GLU A 270 4.94 -5.36 4.86
C GLU A 270 5.36 -5.41 6.34
N GLY A 271 4.99 -6.51 7.02
CA GLY A 271 5.24 -6.68 8.45
C GLY A 271 4.34 -5.86 9.40
N GLN A 272 3.31 -5.17 8.89
CA GLN A 272 2.30 -4.56 9.77
C GLN A 272 1.30 -5.61 10.26
N PRO A 273 0.91 -5.60 11.55
CA PRO A 273 -0.17 -6.43 12.07
C PRO A 273 -1.43 -6.31 11.22
N GLY A 274 -1.92 -7.45 10.70
CA GLY A 274 -3.10 -7.50 9.83
C GLY A 274 -2.87 -7.06 8.39
N ALA A 275 -1.63 -6.91 7.91
CA ALA A 275 -1.38 -6.79 6.47
C ALA A 275 -1.75 -8.11 5.77
N PRO A 276 -2.51 -8.10 4.66
CA PRO A 276 -2.70 -9.30 3.86
C PRO A 276 -1.35 -9.78 3.31
N ALA A 277 -1.20 -11.10 3.16
CA ALA A 277 0.00 -11.69 2.61
C ALA A 277 0.25 -11.14 1.20
N HIS A 278 1.50 -10.81 0.88
CA HIS A 278 1.84 -10.24 -0.43
C HIS A 278 1.47 -11.17 -1.60
N ASP A 279 1.53 -12.48 -1.36
CA ASP A 279 1.30 -13.55 -2.33
C ASP A 279 -0.15 -14.08 -2.33
N ARG A 280 -1.05 -13.56 -1.47
CA ARG A 280 -2.42 -14.08 -1.30
C ARG A 280 -3.46 -12.98 -1.04
N GLY A 281 -4.72 -13.28 -1.35
CA GLY A 281 -5.86 -12.41 -1.05
C GLY A 281 -6.02 -11.21 -1.98
N VAL A 282 -6.74 -10.18 -1.52
CA VAL A 282 -7.24 -9.03 -2.31
C VAL A 282 -6.16 -8.12 -2.91
N GLY A 283 -4.87 -8.45 -2.73
CA GLY A 283 -3.72 -7.71 -3.23
C GLY A 283 -3.50 -6.39 -2.49
N LEU A 284 -2.37 -6.25 -1.81
CA LEU A 284 -2.00 -5.01 -1.15
C LEU A 284 -1.02 -4.23 -2.00
N GLN A 285 -1.36 -2.98 -2.29
CA GLN A 285 -0.45 -2.14 -3.01
C GLN A 285 0.76 -1.78 -2.14
N ARG A 286 1.93 -2.25 -2.56
CA ARG A 286 3.20 -2.13 -1.82
C ARG A 286 3.57 -0.70 -1.47
N PHE A 287 3.26 0.25 -2.36
CA PHE A 287 3.62 1.65 -2.19
C PHE A 287 2.38 2.50 -2.00
N THR A 288 2.21 3.02 -0.78
CA THR A 288 1.18 4.02 -0.46
C THR A 288 1.84 5.22 0.17
N LEU A 289 1.40 6.42 -0.18
CA LEU A 289 1.87 7.64 0.46
C LEU A 289 0.88 8.09 1.53
N VAL A 290 1.39 8.77 2.56
CA VAL A 290 0.59 9.53 3.52
C VAL A 290 1.19 10.92 3.71
N PRO A 291 0.37 11.94 3.99
CA PRO A 291 0.88 13.20 4.49
C PRO A 291 1.52 12.99 5.87
N ARG A 292 2.50 13.83 6.19
CA ARG A 292 3.02 13.96 7.54
C ARG A 292 1.89 14.34 8.52
N ILE A 293 1.90 13.79 9.73
CA ILE A 293 0.76 13.97 10.67
C ILE A 293 0.57 15.44 11.08
N GLU A 294 1.65 16.21 11.16
CA GLU A 294 1.61 17.64 11.40
C GLU A 294 0.96 18.41 10.24
N VAL A 295 1.10 17.94 8.99
CA VAL A 295 0.36 18.52 7.85
C VAL A 295 -1.14 18.28 8.00
N ILE A 296 -1.54 17.06 8.41
CA ILE A 296 -2.95 16.72 8.70
C ILE A 296 -3.50 17.63 9.81
N ALA A 297 -2.75 17.79 10.91
CA ALA A 297 -3.19 18.57 12.07
C ALA A 297 -3.24 20.08 11.78
N LEU A 298 -2.24 20.64 11.09
CA LEU A 298 -2.20 22.04 10.67
C LEU A 298 -3.43 22.39 9.83
N LEU A 299 -3.75 21.53 8.86
CA LEU A 299 -4.84 21.76 7.90
C LEU A 299 -6.21 21.30 8.43
N GLY A 300 -6.29 20.81 9.68
CA GLY A 300 -7.56 20.41 10.30
C GLY A 300 -8.23 19.19 9.64
N LEU A 301 -7.45 18.32 9.00
CA LEU A 301 -7.98 17.27 8.14
C LEU A 301 -8.44 16.04 8.91
N ARG A 302 -9.44 15.36 8.34
CA ARG A 302 -10.00 14.09 8.85
C ARG A 302 -10.18 13.10 7.71
N PRO A 303 -10.13 11.77 7.97
CA PRO A 303 -10.56 10.79 6.99
C PRO A 303 -11.98 11.07 6.51
N GLU A 304 -12.26 10.78 5.23
CA GLU A 304 -13.65 10.77 4.75
C GLU A 304 -14.50 9.76 5.55
N THR A 305 -15.81 9.98 5.59
CA THR A 305 -16.74 9.09 6.30
C THR A 305 -17.76 8.53 5.33
N PRO A 306 -17.79 7.21 5.09
CA PRO A 306 -16.82 6.19 5.58
C PRO A 306 -15.43 6.33 4.96
N ALA A 307 -14.37 5.89 5.68
CA ALA A 307 -12.96 5.99 5.28
C ALA A 307 -12.57 4.94 4.23
N LEU A 308 -13.24 5.01 3.07
CA LEU A 308 -13.16 4.02 1.99
C LEU A 308 -11.98 4.23 1.07
N ARG A 309 -11.53 5.47 0.85
CA ARG A 309 -10.39 5.80 -0.01
C ARG A 309 -9.28 6.45 0.79
N HIS A 310 -8.12 6.63 0.14
CA HIS A 310 -7.02 7.45 0.62
C HIS A 310 -7.37 8.94 0.44
N VAL A 311 -8.42 9.40 1.14
CA VAL A 311 -8.92 10.77 1.06
C VAL A 311 -9.01 11.36 2.46
N LEU A 312 -8.43 12.55 2.62
CA LEU A 312 -8.68 13.40 3.77
C LEU A 312 -9.51 14.61 3.34
N VAL A 313 -10.44 14.98 4.20
CA VAL A 313 -11.39 16.07 3.98
C VAL A 313 -11.26 17.14 5.08
N ASP A 314 -11.62 18.36 4.72
CA ASP A 314 -11.92 19.45 5.64
C ASP A 314 -13.40 19.83 5.56
N ASP A 315 -13.78 20.99 6.08
CA ASP A 315 -15.17 21.47 6.03
C ASP A 315 -15.59 21.93 4.62
N ASN A 316 -14.63 22.14 3.71
CA ASN A 316 -14.85 22.52 2.32
C ASN A 316 -14.83 21.29 1.37
N GLY A 317 -14.72 20.08 1.91
CA GLY A 317 -14.74 18.83 1.15
C GLY A 317 -13.36 18.19 1.00
N THR A 318 -13.09 17.57 -0.16
CA THR A 318 -11.82 16.89 -0.42
C THR A 318 -10.65 17.85 -0.31
N ALA A 319 -9.64 17.47 0.46
CA ALA A 319 -8.48 18.31 0.77
C ALA A 319 -7.16 17.66 0.33
N ILE A 320 -6.95 16.40 0.68
CA ILE A 320 -5.81 15.58 0.25
C ILE A 320 -6.31 14.28 -0.34
N VAL A 321 -5.72 13.88 -1.46
CA VAL A 321 -5.99 12.59 -2.10
C VAL A 321 -4.68 11.84 -2.30
N GLY A 322 -4.59 10.63 -1.77
CA GLY A 322 -3.59 9.65 -2.15
C GLY A 322 -4.13 8.86 -3.34
N ARG A 323 -3.46 8.94 -4.48
CA ARG A 323 -3.83 8.14 -5.67
C ARG A 323 -2.83 7.03 -5.84
N GLN A 324 -3.29 5.96 -6.44
CA GLN A 324 -2.49 4.77 -6.65
C GLN A 324 -2.71 4.20 -8.04
N TRP A 325 -1.68 3.65 -8.65
CA TRP A 325 -1.79 2.99 -9.93
C TRP A 325 -0.94 1.74 -9.98
N ARG A 326 -1.42 0.79 -10.79
CA ARG A 326 -0.66 -0.36 -11.23
C ARG A 326 -0.99 -0.61 -12.70
N GLY A 327 -0.04 -1.15 -13.45
CA GLY A 327 -0.26 -1.44 -14.85
C GLY A 327 0.83 -2.32 -15.44
N PHE A 328 0.60 -2.72 -16.69
CA PHE A 328 1.51 -3.55 -17.49
C PHE A 328 1.79 -4.87 -16.77
N LEU A 329 0.82 -5.79 -16.83
CA LEU A 329 0.94 -7.09 -16.20
C LEU A 329 2.01 -7.92 -16.93
N ILE A 330 2.99 -8.43 -16.18
CA ILE A 330 4.10 -9.25 -16.66
C ILE A 330 4.14 -10.58 -15.92
N HIS A 331 4.72 -11.59 -16.56
CA HIS A 331 5.03 -12.87 -15.93
C HIS A 331 6.46 -13.29 -16.27
N ASP A 332 7.06 -14.08 -15.39
CA ASP A 332 8.38 -14.69 -15.58
C ASP A 332 8.33 -16.02 -16.35
N GLY A 333 7.12 -16.44 -16.77
CA GLY A 333 6.87 -17.74 -17.41
C GLY A 333 6.46 -18.83 -16.43
N SER A 334 6.35 -18.53 -15.13
CA SER A 334 5.77 -19.43 -14.13
C SER A 334 4.24 -19.44 -14.21
N TYR A 335 3.61 -20.40 -13.52
CA TYR A 335 2.15 -20.48 -13.34
C TYR A 335 1.63 -19.57 -12.21
N SER A 336 2.44 -18.60 -11.77
CA SER A 336 2.06 -17.63 -10.72
C SER A 336 1.17 -16.51 -11.29
N PRO A 337 0.42 -15.79 -10.45
CA PRO A 337 -0.33 -14.61 -10.86
C PRO A 337 0.56 -13.57 -11.55
N LEU A 338 0.00 -12.83 -12.50
CA LEU A 338 0.73 -11.76 -13.18
C LEU A 338 1.09 -10.64 -12.20
N GLU A 339 2.33 -10.17 -12.25
CA GLU A 339 2.77 -9.03 -11.46
C GLU A 339 2.64 -7.74 -12.26
N PRO A 340 2.24 -6.62 -11.65
CA PRO A 340 2.29 -5.34 -12.35
C PRO A 340 3.74 -4.90 -12.47
N ALA A 341 4.12 -4.51 -13.67
CA ALA A 341 5.45 -4.03 -13.93
C ALA A 341 5.64 -2.56 -13.54
N ILE A 342 4.54 -1.81 -13.46
CA ILE A 342 4.52 -0.45 -12.90
C ILE A 342 3.61 -0.41 -11.70
N HIS A 343 4.11 0.13 -10.59
CA HIS A 343 3.37 0.44 -9.38
C HIS A 343 3.72 1.84 -8.95
N GLY A 344 2.75 2.66 -8.60
CA GLY A 344 3.07 3.95 -8.03
C GLY A 344 1.94 4.54 -7.23
N ALA A 345 2.29 5.57 -6.49
CA ALA A 345 1.39 6.38 -5.71
C ALA A 345 1.82 7.83 -5.75
N ASP A 346 0.86 8.73 -5.69
CA ASP A 346 1.13 10.14 -5.46
C ASP A 346 0.18 10.70 -4.40
N LEU A 347 0.59 11.81 -3.82
CA LEU A 347 -0.16 12.54 -2.83
C LEU A 347 -0.42 13.94 -3.37
N ILE A 348 -1.69 14.30 -3.55
CA ILE A 348 -2.08 15.60 -4.08
C ILE A 348 -2.86 16.40 -3.05
N LEU A 349 -2.63 17.71 -3.02
CA LEU A 349 -3.20 18.66 -2.06
C LEU A 349 -3.93 19.78 -2.80
N ARG A 350 -5.09 20.17 -2.25
CA ARG A 350 -5.89 21.29 -2.77
C ARG A 350 -5.09 22.62 -2.71
N PRO A 351 -5.15 23.49 -3.75
CA PRO A 351 -4.24 24.63 -3.85
C PRO A 351 -4.26 25.63 -2.70
N ASP A 352 -5.44 25.95 -2.15
CA ASP A 352 -5.60 26.86 -0.99
C ASP A 352 -4.88 26.33 0.26
N LEU A 353 -4.94 25.02 0.47
CA LEU A 353 -4.28 24.35 1.58
C LEU A 353 -2.76 24.24 1.36
N TYR A 354 -2.33 24.16 0.11
CA TYR A 354 -0.91 24.23 -0.25
C TYR A 354 -0.31 25.58 0.11
N GLU A 355 -0.99 26.69 -0.20
CA GLU A 355 -0.53 28.03 0.20
C GLU A 355 -0.41 28.14 1.73
N THR A 356 -1.40 27.63 2.47
CA THR A 356 -1.37 27.59 3.94
C THR A 356 -0.15 26.81 4.47
N LEU A 357 0.16 25.68 3.84
CA LEU A 357 1.30 24.83 4.20
C LEU A 357 2.62 25.56 3.91
N VAL A 358 2.76 26.18 2.75
CA VAL A 358 3.96 26.93 2.35
C VAL A 358 4.19 28.14 3.24
N ASP A 359 3.14 28.91 3.56
CA ASP A 359 3.23 30.06 4.46
C ASP A 359 3.67 29.65 5.88
N THR A 360 3.30 28.43 6.31
CA THR A 360 3.70 27.89 7.61
C THR A 360 5.15 27.38 7.62
N VAL A 361 5.59 26.70 6.56
CA VAL A 361 6.95 26.17 6.43
C VAL A 361 7.97 27.30 6.16
N GLY A 362 7.54 28.31 5.40
CA GLY A 362 8.35 29.39 4.86
C GLY A 362 8.68 29.13 3.38
N LYS A 363 8.40 30.11 2.51
CA LYS A 363 8.59 30.04 1.05
C LYS A 363 10.03 29.68 0.65
N ASP A 364 11.01 30.25 1.35
CA ASP A 364 12.44 30.03 1.07
C ASP A 364 12.94 28.66 1.56
N ARG A 365 12.09 27.89 2.23
CA ARG A 365 12.42 26.59 2.80
C ARG A 365 11.73 25.44 2.10
N HIS A 366 11.02 25.73 1.01
CA HIS A 366 10.36 24.75 0.19
C HIS A 366 11.31 24.23 -0.89
N SER A 367 11.57 22.93 -0.91
CA SER A 367 12.39 22.29 -1.94
C SER A 367 11.71 21.05 -2.51
N LEU A 368 11.75 20.90 -3.83
CA LEU A 368 11.34 19.67 -4.50
C LEU A 368 12.52 18.69 -4.54
N GLY A 369 12.46 17.69 -3.67
CA GLY A 369 13.42 16.61 -3.63
C GLY A 369 13.16 15.55 -4.70
N VAL A 370 14.23 14.93 -5.19
CA VAL A 370 14.19 13.81 -6.12
C VAL A 370 15.16 12.71 -5.69
N SER A 371 14.78 11.46 -5.91
CA SER A 371 15.65 10.29 -5.82
C SER A 371 15.29 9.32 -6.93
N VAL A 372 16.27 8.98 -7.77
CA VAL A 372 16.13 7.95 -8.80
C VAL A 372 17.20 6.89 -8.57
N SER A 373 16.79 5.64 -8.45
CA SER A 373 17.70 4.50 -8.31
C SER A 373 17.34 3.41 -9.30
N HIS A 374 18.35 2.76 -9.87
CA HIS A 374 18.15 1.63 -10.78
C HIS A 374 18.98 0.42 -10.33
N SER A 375 18.49 -0.78 -10.66
CA SER A 375 19.20 -2.04 -10.40
C SER A 375 18.95 -3.05 -11.51
N GLU A 376 19.95 -3.87 -11.81
CA GLU A 376 19.87 -4.97 -12.77
C GLU A 376 20.37 -6.25 -12.09
N ASN A 377 19.56 -7.31 -12.11
CA ASN A 377 19.85 -8.59 -11.48
C ASN A 377 19.81 -9.69 -12.53
N ALA A 378 20.87 -10.50 -12.60
CA ALA A 378 20.91 -11.66 -13.48
C ALA A 378 19.79 -12.66 -13.15
N PRO A 379 19.29 -13.44 -14.13
CA PRO A 379 18.34 -14.51 -13.85
C PRO A 379 18.92 -15.49 -12.83
N SER A 380 18.11 -15.85 -11.81
CA SER A 380 18.52 -16.81 -10.79
C SER A 380 18.99 -18.13 -11.44
N PRO A 381 20.19 -18.64 -11.09
CA PRO A 381 20.67 -19.91 -11.62
C PRO A 381 19.64 -21.00 -11.35
N GLY A 382 19.30 -21.76 -12.38
CA GLY A 382 18.36 -22.87 -12.23
C GLY A 382 18.84 -23.88 -11.18
N PRO A 383 17.93 -24.69 -10.63
CA PRO A 383 18.36 -25.88 -9.91
C PRO A 383 19.33 -26.65 -10.81
N PRO A 384 20.44 -27.19 -10.25
CA PRO A 384 21.43 -27.90 -11.04
C PRO A 384 20.72 -28.94 -11.90
N LYS A 385 21.01 -28.94 -13.22
CA LYS A 385 20.54 -30.01 -14.10
C LYS A 385 21.00 -31.32 -13.46
N GLY A 386 20.04 -32.15 -13.06
CA GLY A 386 20.33 -33.50 -12.62
C GLY A 386 21.17 -34.15 -13.71
N SER A 387 22.35 -34.63 -13.32
CA SER A 387 23.14 -35.54 -14.15
C SER A 387 22.26 -36.76 -14.47
N ASP A 388 22.11 -37.04 -15.75
CA ASP A 388 21.56 -38.30 -16.26
C ASP A 388 22.23 -39.53 -15.62
#